data_AF-A0A2P8HEP6-F1
#
_entry.id   AF-A0A2P8HEP6-F1
#
_cell.length_a   1.000
_cell.length_b   1.000
_cell.length_c   1.000
_cell.angle_alpha   90.00
_cell.angle_beta   90.00
_cell.angle_gamma   90.00
#
_symmetry.space_group_name_H-M   'P 1'
#
loop_
_entity.id
_entity.type
_entity.pdbx_description
1 polymer ?
#
loop_
_entity_poly.entity_id
_entity_poly.type
_entity_poly.pdbx_seq_one_letter_code
_entity_poly.pdbx_strand_id
1 'polypeptide(L)'
;MQINRILTRNTLVIICLLLFLPSTVHAQVDKNMNYYIKAVNLVYKKPAGFVEVYPELPYFAGNRIVPDAFDYELQSEKSDITICVSIMDLTSINDAAIIKFDHEADKNANFIRKIRLYADTLHDQNFFFPEKYVKQTFHASDAAIYKLNNTTSYRNKYPFCKVLSIHKKDKTDIEISYFYNENSKPYIKQCITQTQEMLTFKE
;
A
#
# COMPACT_ATOMS: atom_id res chain seq x y z
N MET A 1 -4.22 11.41 -56.94
CA MET A 1 -5.06 11.90 -55.82
C MET A 1 -4.18 11.95 -54.57
N GLN A 2 -3.49 13.07 -54.34
CA GLN A 2 -2.60 13.25 -53.19
C GLN A 2 -3.25 14.21 -52.20
N ILE A 3 -3.67 13.67 -51.04
CA ILE A 3 -4.18 14.47 -49.93
C ILE A 3 -2.96 14.93 -49.12
N ASN A 4 -2.44 16.10 -49.43
CA ASN A 4 -1.46 16.78 -48.59
C ASN A 4 -2.20 17.47 -47.44
N ARG A 5 -2.22 16.83 -46.26
CA ARG A 5 -2.65 17.50 -45.02
C ARG A 5 -1.44 18.18 -44.40
N ILE A 6 -1.40 19.50 -44.52
CA ILE A 6 -0.48 20.37 -43.80
C ILE A 6 -0.88 20.32 -42.32
N LEU A 7 -0.10 19.61 -41.50
CA LEU A 7 -0.17 19.78 -40.05
C LEU A 7 0.29 21.20 -39.74
N THR A 8 -0.64 22.05 -39.31
CA THR A 8 -0.29 23.41 -38.89
C THR A 8 0.57 23.35 -37.64
N ARG A 9 1.45 24.35 -37.44
CA ARG A 9 2.31 24.47 -36.26
C ARG A 9 1.54 24.33 -34.95
N ASN A 10 0.30 24.82 -34.89
CA ASN A 10 -0.58 24.69 -33.73
C ASN A 10 -1.02 23.24 -33.48
N THR A 11 -1.32 22.49 -34.55
CA THR A 11 -1.65 21.06 -34.46
C THR A 11 -0.46 20.25 -33.95
N LEU A 12 0.77 20.60 -34.37
CA LEU A 12 1.99 19.93 -33.93
C LEU A 12 2.26 20.18 -32.43
N VAL A 13 2.07 21.42 -31.96
CA VAL A 13 2.25 21.80 -30.54
C VAL A 13 1.25 21.08 -29.63
N ILE A 14 -0.01 20.96 -30.05
CA ILE A 14 -1.03 20.22 -29.28
C ILE A 14 -0.70 18.73 -29.20
N ILE A 15 -0.25 18.13 -30.31
CA ILE A 15 0.17 16.72 -30.32
C ILE A 15 1.38 16.50 -29.39
N CYS A 16 2.38 17.39 -29.43
CA CYS A 16 3.51 17.30 -28.49
C CYS A 16 3.06 17.41 -27.02
N LEU A 17 2.20 18.38 -26.68
CA LEU A 17 1.68 18.53 -25.32
C LEU A 17 0.92 17.28 -24.86
N LEU A 18 0.07 16.71 -25.72
CA LEU A 18 -0.67 15.47 -25.42
C LEU A 18 0.24 14.25 -25.24
N LEU A 19 1.38 14.20 -25.91
CA LEU A 19 2.38 13.13 -25.75
C LEU A 19 3.26 13.29 -24.49
N PHE A 20 3.45 14.52 -24.00
CA PHE A 20 4.26 14.79 -22.79
C PHE A 20 3.48 14.64 -21.47
N LEU A 21 2.17 14.85 -21.46
CA LEU A 21 1.34 14.70 -20.26
C LEU A 21 1.37 13.29 -19.63
N PRO A 22 1.28 12.18 -20.40
CA PRO A 22 1.31 10.85 -19.79
C PRO A 22 2.69 10.48 -19.23
N SER A 23 3.79 10.99 -19.80
CA SER A 23 5.15 10.66 -19.35
C SER A 23 5.53 11.34 -18.03
N THR A 24 5.00 12.53 -17.74
CA THR A 24 5.25 13.22 -16.46
C THR A 24 4.54 12.57 -15.27
N VAL A 25 3.35 12.01 -15.48
CA VAL A 25 2.59 11.32 -14.41
C VAL A 25 3.25 9.99 -14.02
N HIS A 26 3.68 9.20 -15.02
CA HIS A 26 4.38 7.94 -14.78
C HIS A 26 5.72 8.14 -14.03
N ALA A 27 6.46 9.20 -14.33
CA ALA A 27 7.74 9.48 -13.68
C ALA A 27 7.63 9.93 -12.20
N GLN A 28 6.46 10.38 -11.74
CA GLN A 28 6.24 10.79 -10.35
C GLN A 28 5.92 9.61 -9.44
N VAL A 29 5.12 8.64 -9.92
CA VAL A 29 4.76 7.43 -9.16
C VAL A 29 5.99 6.59 -8.84
N ASP A 30 6.89 6.44 -9.82
CA ASP A 30 8.14 5.69 -9.68
C ASP A 30 9.08 6.28 -8.61
N LYS A 31 9.04 7.60 -8.35
CA LYS A 31 9.97 8.25 -7.40
C LYS A 31 9.62 7.99 -5.94
N ASN A 32 8.34 7.93 -5.59
CA ASN A 32 7.93 7.84 -4.19
C ASN A 32 8.18 6.45 -3.60
N MET A 33 7.78 5.38 -4.31
CA MET A 33 8.03 4.03 -3.83
C MET A 33 9.53 3.70 -3.76
N ASN A 34 10.31 4.14 -4.76
CA ASN A 34 11.76 3.95 -4.78
C ASN A 34 12.47 4.69 -3.63
N TYR A 35 11.93 5.82 -3.16
CA TYR A 35 12.46 6.49 -1.97
C TYR A 35 12.34 5.60 -0.74
N TYR A 36 11.14 5.08 -0.46
CA TYR A 36 10.92 4.21 0.71
C TYR A 36 11.68 2.90 0.60
N ILE A 37 11.69 2.26 -0.58
CA ILE A 37 12.47 1.04 -0.82
C ILE A 37 13.93 1.23 -0.40
N LYS A 38 14.54 2.38 -0.73
CA LYS A 38 15.91 2.70 -0.35
C LYS A 38 16.04 3.07 1.12
N ALA A 39 15.15 3.91 1.65
CA ALA A 39 15.22 4.41 3.01
C ALA A 39 15.15 3.28 4.05
N VAL A 40 14.27 2.30 3.83
CA VAL A 40 14.05 1.19 4.79
C VAL A 40 14.59 -0.16 4.30
N ASN A 41 15.44 -0.17 3.27
CA ASN A 41 16.12 -1.35 2.73
C ASN A 41 15.18 -2.51 2.33
N LEU A 42 14.18 -2.20 1.51
CA LEU A 42 13.24 -3.18 0.99
C LEU A 42 13.73 -3.80 -0.33
N VAL A 43 13.21 -4.98 -0.61
CA VAL A 43 13.19 -5.60 -1.93
C VAL A 43 11.76 -5.51 -2.44
N TYR A 44 11.59 -4.88 -3.60
CA TYR A 44 10.29 -4.80 -4.28
C TYR A 44 10.28 -5.66 -5.54
N LYS A 45 9.24 -6.46 -5.70
CA LYS A 45 8.96 -7.25 -6.91
C LYS A 45 7.52 -7.00 -7.33
N LYS A 46 7.31 -6.22 -8.39
CA LYS A 46 5.96 -5.99 -8.91
C LYS A 46 5.29 -7.32 -9.29
N PRO A 47 4.10 -7.62 -8.76
CA PRO A 47 3.39 -8.84 -9.13
C PRO A 47 2.89 -8.78 -10.57
N ALA A 48 2.94 -9.91 -11.27
CA ALA A 48 2.41 -10.02 -12.64
C ALA A 48 0.88 -9.83 -12.65
N GLY A 49 0.36 -9.22 -13.72
CA GLY A 49 -1.08 -8.95 -13.85
C GLY A 49 -1.58 -7.75 -13.04
N PHE A 50 -0.67 -6.87 -12.60
CA PHE A 50 -0.97 -5.62 -11.93
C PHE A 50 -0.30 -4.45 -12.65
N VAL A 51 -1.03 -3.34 -12.72
CA VAL A 51 -0.54 -2.05 -13.21
C VAL A 51 -0.43 -1.06 -12.07
N GLU A 52 0.58 -0.20 -12.15
CA GLU A 52 0.80 0.86 -11.16
C GLU A 52 -0.13 2.02 -11.45
N VAL A 53 -0.77 2.54 -10.41
CA VAL A 53 -1.67 3.69 -10.51
C VAL A 53 -1.34 4.69 -9.41
N TYR A 54 -1.73 5.94 -9.63
CA TYR A 54 -1.55 6.97 -8.60
C TYR A 54 -2.51 6.70 -7.43
N PRO A 55 -2.05 6.66 -6.17
CA PRO A 55 -2.92 6.50 -5.02
C PRO A 55 -3.92 7.65 -4.89
N GLU A 56 -5.16 7.39 -4.49
CA GLU A 56 -6.08 8.48 -4.16
C GLU A 56 -5.73 9.12 -2.79
N LEU A 57 -5.89 10.44 -2.70
CA LEU A 57 -5.66 11.26 -1.50
C LEU A 57 -6.65 10.89 -0.36
N PRO A 58 -6.39 11.29 0.91
CA PRO A 58 -6.42 10.42 2.09
C PRO A 58 -7.69 9.58 2.29
N TYR A 59 -7.50 8.28 2.62
CA TYR A 59 -8.59 7.35 2.90
C TYR A 59 -8.84 7.21 4.42
N PHE A 60 -10.09 7.44 4.83
CA PHE A 60 -10.54 7.26 6.22
C PHE A 60 -11.25 5.91 6.36
N ALA A 61 -10.50 4.88 6.74
CA ALA A 61 -11.10 3.58 7.02
C ALA A 61 -11.76 3.57 8.41
N GLY A 62 -13.06 3.29 8.47
CA GLY A 62 -13.70 2.95 9.73
C GLY A 62 -13.72 4.10 10.73
N ASN A 63 -13.22 3.80 11.93
CA ASN A 63 -13.10 4.75 13.04
C ASN A 63 -11.70 5.39 13.11
N ARG A 64 -10.91 5.36 12.03
CA ARG A 64 -9.60 6.02 11.99
C ARG A 64 -9.78 7.53 12.14
N ILE A 65 -9.05 8.10 13.11
CA ILE A 65 -9.01 9.55 13.37
C ILE A 65 -8.03 10.23 12.40
N VAL A 66 -7.02 9.50 11.94
CA VAL A 66 -6.02 9.95 10.97
C VAL A 66 -6.21 9.13 9.69
N PRO A 67 -6.24 9.78 8.51
CA PRO A 67 -6.38 9.02 7.28
C PRO A 67 -5.12 8.20 6.97
N ASP A 68 -5.31 7.09 6.29
CA ASP A 68 -4.20 6.42 5.64
C ASP A 68 -3.79 7.20 4.39
N ALA A 69 -2.52 7.56 4.35
CA ALA A 69 -1.84 7.99 3.14
C ALA A 69 -1.15 6.76 2.55
N PHE A 70 -1.50 6.44 1.30
CA PHE A 70 -0.85 5.36 0.57
C PHE A 70 0.32 5.92 -0.24
N ASP A 71 1.47 5.29 -0.09
CA ASP A 71 2.70 5.66 -0.80
C ASP A 71 2.70 5.09 -2.23
N TYR A 72 1.94 4.01 -2.44
CA TYR A 72 1.93 3.26 -3.69
C TYR A 72 0.62 2.48 -3.89
N GLU A 73 0.20 2.31 -5.14
CA GLU A 73 -1.01 1.57 -5.49
C GLU A 73 -0.83 0.72 -6.75
N LEU A 74 -1.37 -0.51 -6.70
CA LEU A 74 -1.47 -1.45 -7.82
C LEU A 74 -2.93 -1.81 -8.09
N GLN A 75 -3.34 -1.76 -9.36
CA GLN A 75 -4.64 -2.23 -9.81
C GLN A 75 -4.48 -3.57 -10.54
N SER A 76 -5.27 -4.58 -10.19
CA SER A 76 -5.29 -5.83 -10.96
C SER A 76 -5.89 -5.61 -12.35
N GLU A 77 -5.28 -6.23 -13.37
CA GLU A 77 -5.79 -6.21 -14.75
C GLU A 77 -7.00 -7.13 -14.98
N LYS A 78 -7.23 -8.09 -14.07
CA LYS A 78 -8.22 -9.17 -14.26
C LYS A 78 -9.33 -9.18 -13.21
N SER A 79 -9.08 -8.65 -12.03
CA SER A 79 -10.03 -8.62 -10.93
C SER A 79 -10.26 -7.20 -10.42
N ASP A 80 -11.40 -6.96 -9.79
CA ASP A 80 -11.65 -5.70 -9.07
C ASP A 80 -10.97 -5.77 -7.70
N ILE A 81 -9.64 -5.88 -7.71
CA ILE A 81 -8.78 -5.82 -6.54
C ILE A 81 -7.72 -4.74 -6.76
N THR A 82 -7.55 -3.91 -5.73
CA THR A 82 -6.53 -2.88 -5.65
C THR A 82 -5.66 -3.14 -4.44
N ILE A 83 -4.35 -3.03 -4.60
CA ILE A 83 -3.36 -3.17 -3.52
C ILE A 83 -2.77 -1.80 -3.26
N CYS A 84 -3.02 -1.24 -2.08
CA CYS A 84 -2.38 -0.02 -1.62
C CYS A 84 -1.31 -0.35 -0.59
N VAL A 85 -0.19 0.37 -0.61
CA VAL A 85 0.92 0.18 0.34
C VAL A 85 1.12 1.47 1.12
N SER A 86 1.27 1.36 2.43
CA SER A 86 1.77 2.43 3.29
C SER A 86 3.00 1.95 4.07
N ILE A 87 3.99 2.84 4.22
CA ILE A 87 5.26 2.57 4.88
C ILE A 87 5.49 3.63 5.94
N MET A 88 5.69 3.20 7.18
CA MET A 88 5.97 4.08 8.31
C MET A 88 7.40 3.84 8.79
N ASP A 89 8.26 4.83 8.63
CA ASP A 89 9.64 4.79 9.13
C ASP A 89 9.70 5.08 10.63
N LEU A 90 9.97 4.04 11.42
CA LEU A 90 10.08 4.12 12.88
C LEU A 90 11.42 4.70 13.34
N THR A 91 12.42 4.79 12.45
CA THR A 91 13.73 5.39 12.78
C THR A 91 13.66 6.91 12.89
N SER A 92 12.70 7.52 12.18
CA SER A 92 12.44 8.96 12.22
C SER A 92 11.72 9.41 13.50
N ILE A 93 11.18 8.47 14.27
CA ILE A 93 10.40 8.75 15.47
C ILE A 93 11.34 9.11 16.64
N ASN A 94 11.14 10.28 17.22
CA ASN A 94 11.87 10.73 18.40
C ASN A 94 11.23 10.15 19.67
N ASP A 95 11.76 9.02 20.14
CA ASP A 95 11.28 8.33 21.34
C ASP A 95 11.27 9.24 22.57
N ALA A 96 12.29 10.10 22.72
CA ALA A 96 12.36 11.04 23.85
C ALA A 96 11.27 12.12 23.81
N ALA A 97 10.73 12.44 22.63
CA ALA A 97 9.58 13.33 22.51
C ALA A 97 8.28 12.60 22.87
N ILE A 98 8.10 11.36 22.45
CA ILE A 98 6.89 10.58 22.74
C ILE A 98 6.80 10.23 24.24
N ILE A 99 7.91 9.80 24.84
CA ILE A 99 7.98 9.42 26.26
C ILE A 99 7.61 10.58 27.20
N LYS A 100 7.73 11.84 26.75
CA LYS A 100 7.27 13.02 27.51
C LYS A 100 5.74 13.12 27.62
N PHE A 101 5.01 12.54 26.65
CA PHE A 101 3.55 12.55 26.63
C PHE A 101 2.97 11.24 27.17
N ASP A 102 3.68 10.13 26.96
CA ASP A 102 3.30 8.80 27.42
C ASP A 102 4.55 8.01 27.83
N HIS A 103 4.78 7.87 29.13
CA HIS A 103 5.97 7.21 29.68
C HIS A 103 6.06 5.72 29.34
N GLU A 104 4.96 5.09 28.93
CA GLU A 104 4.91 3.68 28.52
C GLU A 104 4.94 3.52 27.00
N ALA A 105 5.11 4.61 26.25
CA ALA A 105 5.10 4.56 24.80
C ALA A 105 6.28 3.74 24.25
N ASP A 106 5.92 2.72 23.48
CA ASP A 106 6.84 1.93 22.66
C ASP A 106 6.39 2.02 21.21
N LYS A 107 7.24 2.59 20.35
CA LYS A 107 6.96 2.72 18.92
C LYS A 107 6.73 1.36 18.24
N ASN A 108 7.30 0.28 18.77
CA ASN A 108 7.10 -1.07 18.24
C ASN A 108 5.75 -1.66 18.70
N ALA A 109 5.30 -1.34 19.92
CA ALA A 109 4.01 -1.78 20.43
C ALA A 109 2.82 -1.20 19.62
N ASN A 110 3.03 -0.08 18.92
CA ASN A 110 2.03 0.51 18.04
C ASN A 110 1.58 -0.45 16.92
N PHE A 111 2.44 -1.36 16.45
CA PHE A 111 2.06 -2.38 15.48
C PHE A 111 0.86 -3.21 15.95
N ILE A 112 0.96 -3.80 17.15
CA ILE A 112 -0.11 -4.63 17.73
C ILE A 112 -1.32 -3.77 18.11
N ARG A 113 -1.09 -2.58 18.67
CA ARG A 113 -2.16 -1.66 19.08
C ARG A 113 -3.03 -1.27 17.88
N LYS A 114 -2.41 -0.97 16.74
CA LYS A 114 -3.06 -0.61 15.48
C LYS A 114 -3.97 -1.73 14.97
N ILE A 115 -3.46 -2.97 14.95
CA ILE A 115 -4.25 -4.14 14.55
C ILE A 115 -5.47 -4.31 15.46
N ARG A 116 -5.30 -4.20 16.78
CA ARG A 116 -6.40 -4.31 17.75
C ARG A 116 -7.46 -3.21 17.58
N LEU A 117 -7.04 -2.01 17.20
CA LEU A 117 -7.93 -0.87 17.06
C LEU A 117 -8.73 -0.90 15.74
N TYR A 118 -8.12 -1.37 14.66
CA TYR A 118 -8.70 -1.25 13.31
C TYR A 118 -9.19 -2.56 12.70
N ALA A 119 -8.87 -3.71 13.29
CA ALA A 119 -9.39 -4.97 12.80
C ALA A 119 -10.90 -5.10 13.04
N ASP A 120 -11.60 -5.63 12.05
CA ASP A 120 -12.97 -6.13 12.17
C ASP A 120 -12.95 -7.52 12.81
N THR A 121 -12.92 -7.57 14.14
CA THR A 121 -12.93 -8.81 14.90
C THR A 121 -14.33 -9.45 15.02
N LEU A 122 -15.38 -8.79 14.52
CA LEU A 122 -16.74 -9.31 14.55
C LEU A 122 -17.01 -10.26 13.38
N HIS A 123 -16.46 -9.94 12.21
CA HIS A 123 -16.73 -10.69 10.98
C HIS A 123 -15.52 -11.49 10.46
N ASP A 124 -14.35 -11.33 11.07
CA ASP A 124 -13.15 -12.04 10.67
C ASP A 124 -12.15 -12.18 11.83
N GLN A 125 -11.25 -13.15 11.72
CA GLN A 125 -10.20 -13.35 12.73
C GLN A 125 -8.88 -12.74 12.26
N ASN A 126 -8.19 -12.10 13.20
CA ASN A 126 -6.81 -11.68 13.01
C ASN A 126 -5.93 -12.92 13.03
N PHE A 127 -5.01 -13.01 12.07
CA PHE A 127 -4.05 -14.11 12.00
C PHE A 127 -2.63 -13.56 12.08
N PHE A 128 -1.94 -13.89 13.17
CA PHE A 128 -0.51 -13.60 13.35
C PHE A 128 0.31 -14.75 12.80
N PHE A 129 1.27 -14.45 11.93
CA PHE A 129 2.14 -15.47 11.36
C PHE A 129 3.12 -16.00 12.41
N PRO A 130 3.47 -17.29 12.39
CA PRO A 130 4.51 -17.82 13.25
C PRO A 130 5.84 -17.11 13.01
N GLU A 131 6.59 -16.81 14.08
CA GLU A 131 7.87 -16.09 14.02
C GLU A 131 8.84 -16.67 12.97
N LYS A 132 8.95 -18.01 12.92
CA LYS A 132 9.80 -18.70 11.94
C LYS A 132 9.41 -18.34 10.50
N TYR A 133 8.12 -18.33 10.19
CA TYR A 133 7.62 -17.96 8.86
C TYR A 133 7.93 -16.49 8.56
N VAL A 134 7.66 -15.58 9.51
CA VAL A 134 7.92 -14.14 9.33
C VAL A 134 9.39 -13.88 9.03
N LYS A 135 10.29 -14.52 9.80
CA LYS A 135 11.73 -14.40 9.59
C LYS A 135 12.18 -14.95 8.25
N GLN A 136 11.61 -16.06 7.77
CA GLN A 136 12.01 -16.70 6.51
C GLN A 136 11.41 -16.04 5.27
N THR A 137 10.19 -15.53 5.37
CA THR A 137 9.44 -15.02 4.21
C THR A 137 9.63 -13.51 4.05
N PHE A 138 9.55 -12.76 5.14
CA PHE A 138 9.58 -11.29 5.10
C PHE A 138 10.90 -10.69 5.58
N HIS A 139 11.76 -11.49 6.24
CA HIS A 139 12.90 -11.01 7.03
C HIS A 139 12.49 -9.94 8.05
N ALA A 140 11.30 -10.06 8.60
CA ALA A 140 10.69 -9.11 9.53
C ALA A 140 10.70 -9.65 10.97
N SER A 141 10.24 -8.83 11.92
CA SER A 141 10.06 -9.22 13.32
C SER A 141 8.71 -9.89 13.52
N ASP A 142 7.65 -9.25 13.02
CA ASP A 142 6.28 -9.72 13.14
C ASP A 142 5.51 -9.49 11.84
N ALA A 143 4.47 -10.28 11.62
CA ALA A 143 3.50 -10.02 10.56
C ALA A 143 2.13 -10.55 10.95
N ALA A 144 1.09 -9.90 10.44
CA ALA A 144 -0.29 -10.31 10.65
C ALA A 144 -1.14 -9.99 9.43
N ILE A 145 -2.19 -10.78 9.23
CA ILE A 145 -3.27 -10.47 8.31
C ILE A 145 -4.57 -10.27 9.08
N TYR A 146 -5.31 -9.22 8.77
CA TYR A 146 -6.61 -8.93 9.37
C TYR A 146 -7.57 -8.34 8.36
N LYS A 147 -8.86 -8.41 8.65
CA LYS A 147 -9.88 -7.64 7.92
C LYS A 147 -9.96 -6.25 8.53
N LEU A 148 -9.86 -5.21 7.72
CA LEU A 148 -10.02 -3.84 8.19
C LEU A 148 -11.50 -3.58 8.49
N ASN A 149 -11.79 -2.95 9.62
CA ASN A 149 -13.13 -2.44 9.92
C ASN A 149 -13.36 -1.16 9.12
N ASN A 150 -13.78 -1.29 7.87
CA ASN A 150 -14.02 -0.14 7.01
C ASN A 150 -15.52 0.21 6.94
N THR A 151 -15.86 1.43 7.35
CA THR A 151 -17.23 1.99 7.28
C THR A 151 -17.51 2.70 5.95
N THR A 152 -16.45 3.04 5.21
CA THR A 152 -16.50 3.73 3.93
C THR A 152 -15.81 2.88 2.86
N SER A 153 -16.29 2.98 1.62
CA SER A 153 -15.67 2.29 0.49
C SER A 153 -14.47 3.07 -0.03
N TYR A 154 -13.34 2.41 -0.24
CA TYR A 154 -12.21 3.03 -0.95
C TYR A 154 -12.62 3.31 -2.41
N ARG A 155 -12.35 4.54 -2.89
CA ARG A 155 -12.77 5.05 -4.21
C ARG A 155 -14.27 4.94 -4.52
N ASN A 156 -15.12 4.89 -3.49
CA ASN A 156 -16.55 4.56 -3.64
C ASN A 156 -16.82 3.23 -4.37
N LYS A 157 -15.84 2.32 -4.43
CA LYS A 157 -15.89 1.07 -5.22
C LYS A 157 -15.60 -0.17 -4.38
N TYR A 158 -14.69 -0.07 -3.40
CA TYR A 158 -14.19 -1.22 -2.65
C TYR A 158 -14.67 -1.17 -1.19
N PRO A 159 -15.81 -1.82 -0.87
CA PRO A 159 -16.37 -1.86 0.46
C PRO A 159 -15.69 -2.87 1.39
N PHE A 160 -14.63 -3.57 0.97
CA PHE A 160 -13.89 -4.49 1.83
C PHE A 160 -12.39 -4.28 1.71
N CYS A 161 -11.69 -4.53 2.81
CA CYS A 161 -10.24 -4.50 2.83
C CYS A 161 -9.66 -5.60 3.73
N LYS A 162 -8.67 -6.33 3.21
CA LYS A 162 -7.76 -7.18 4.00
C LYS A 162 -6.43 -6.47 4.10
N VAL A 163 -5.77 -6.50 5.25
CA VAL A 163 -4.48 -5.84 5.45
C VAL A 163 -3.47 -6.89 5.86
N LEU A 164 -2.36 -6.98 5.13
CA LEU A 164 -1.14 -7.64 5.58
C LEU A 164 -0.23 -6.57 6.19
N SER A 165 -0.04 -6.64 7.49
CA SER A 165 0.84 -5.73 8.23
C SER A 165 2.14 -6.46 8.56
N ILE A 166 3.28 -5.86 8.22
CA ILE A 166 4.62 -6.42 8.40
C ILE A 166 5.44 -5.43 9.23
N HIS A 167 6.00 -5.88 10.35
CA HIS A 167 6.75 -5.07 11.29
C HIS A 167 8.21 -5.50 11.36
N LYS A 168 9.13 -4.55 11.16
CA LYS A 168 10.56 -4.74 11.45
C LYS A 168 10.93 -3.85 12.63
N LYS A 169 11.24 -4.50 13.75
CA LYS A 169 11.55 -3.86 15.02
C LYS A 169 12.58 -2.75 14.84
N ASP A 170 12.28 -1.59 15.43
CA ASP A 170 13.07 -0.36 15.44
C ASP A 170 13.40 0.21 14.04
N LYS A 171 12.73 -0.27 12.99
CA LYS A 171 12.96 0.17 11.60
C LYS A 171 11.70 0.69 10.93
N THR A 172 10.69 -0.15 10.71
CA THR A 172 9.52 0.26 9.93
C THR A 172 8.32 -0.66 10.12
N ASP A 173 7.13 -0.09 9.92
CA ASP A 173 5.90 -0.82 9.66
C ASP A 173 5.51 -0.68 8.19
N ILE A 174 5.04 -1.78 7.58
CA ILE A 174 4.47 -1.80 6.23
C ILE A 174 3.05 -2.32 6.34
N GLU A 175 2.08 -1.61 5.76
CA GLU A 175 0.75 -2.16 5.53
C GLU A 175 0.51 -2.34 4.03
N ILE A 176 0.08 -3.54 3.67
CA ILE A 176 -0.38 -3.89 2.33
C ILE A 176 -1.88 -4.11 2.41
N SER A 177 -2.63 -3.12 1.95
CA SER A 177 -4.10 -3.07 1.97
C SER A 177 -4.67 -3.57 0.66
N TYR A 178 -5.36 -4.70 0.71
CA TYR A 178 -6.05 -5.32 -0.42
C TYR A 178 -7.52 -4.90 -0.39
N PHE A 179 -7.87 -3.92 -1.21
CA PHE A 179 -9.23 -3.44 -1.41
C PHE A 179 -9.97 -4.25 -2.47
N TYR A 180 -11.18 -4.69 -2.17
CA TYR A 180 -11.98 -5.53 -3.07
C TYR A 180 -13.49 -5.32 -2.90
N ASN A 181 -14.26 -5.80 -3.89
CA ASN A 181 -15.72 -5.82 -3.86
C ASN A 181 -16.26 -7.27 -3.69
N GLU A 182 -17.58 -7.42 -3.56
CA GLU A 182 -18.21 -8.75 -3.39
C GLU A 182 -17.83 -9.72 -4.54
N ASN A 183 -17.80 -9.24 -5.78
CA ASN A 183 -17.45 -10.07 -6.95
C ASN A 183 -16.02 -10.62 -6.88
N SER A 184 -15.11 -9.89 -6.24
CA SER A 184 -13.69 -10.29 -6.14
C SER A 184 -13.34 -11.05 -4.86
N LYS A 185 -14.29 -11.16 -3.92
CA LYS A 185 -14.13 -11.84 -2.63
C LYS A 185 -13.63 -13.29 -2.75
N PRO A 186 -14.06 -14.12 -3.72
CA PRO A 186 -13.52 -15.48 -3.87
C PRO A 186 -12.03 -15.52 -4.21
N TYR A 187 -11.49 -14.47 -4.83
CA TYR A 187 -10.11 -14.42 -5.34
C TYR A 187 -9.13 -13.77 -4.36
N ILE A 188 -9.61 -13.13 -3.30
CA ILE A 188 -8.77 -12.34 -2.39
C ILE A 188 -7.66 -13.17 -1.74
N LYS A 189 -7.98 -14.39 -1.29
CA LYS A 189 -6.99 -15.27 -0.66
C LYS A 189 -5.85 -15.61 -1.61
N GLN A 190 -6.18 -15.96 -2.85
CA GLN A 190 -5.18 -16.26 -3.88
C GLN A 190 -4.34 -15.02 -4.21
N CYS A 191 -4.98 -13.85 -4.35
CA CYS A 191 -4.30 -12.59 -4.60
C CYS A 191 -3.24 -12.31 -3.52
N ILE A 192 -3.62 -12.41 -2.25
CA ILE A 192 -2.70 -12.22 -1.12
C ILE A 192 -1.56 -13.22 -1.15
N THR A 193 -1.84 -14.51 -1.36
CA THR A 193 -0.77 -15.53 -1.45
C THR A 193 0.23 -15.23 -2.57
N GLN A 194 -0.23 -14.71 -3.71
CA GLN A 194 0.63 -14.40 -4.86
C GLN A 194 1.45 -13.12 -4.68
N THR A 195 1.04 -12.23 -3.78
CA THR A 195 1.56 -10.86 -3.69
C THR A 195 2.13 -10.51 -2.32
N GLN A 196 1.93 -11.35 -1.29
CA GLN A 196 2.42 -11.08 0.07
C GLN A 196 3.94 -10.85 0.15
N GLU A 197 4.72 -11.49 -0.73
CA GLU A 197 6.18 -11.34 -0.82
C GLU A 197 6.63 -10.26 -1.81
N MET A 198 5.71 -9.43 -2.33
CA MET A 198 6.08 -8.35 -3.24
C MET A 198 6.97 -7.30 -2.58
N LEU A 199 6.91 -7.18 -1.25
CA LEU A 199 7.74 -6.31 -0.42
C LEU A 199 8.31 -7.09 0.76
N THR A 200 9.63 -7.22 0.80
CA THR A 200 10.35 -7.89 1.90
C THR A 200 11.55 -7.05 2.34
N PHE A 201 12.06 -7.27 3.55
CA PHE A 201 13.31 -6.66 3.96
C PHE A 201 14.50 -7.36 3.31
N LYS A 202 15.56 -6.62 2.99
CA LYS A 202 16.86 -7.25 2.69
C LYS A 202 17.37 -8.00 3.92
N GLU A 203 17.99 -9.17 3.69
CA GLU A 203 18.72 -9.93 4.71
C GLU A 203 19.88 -9.12 5.30
#